data_AF-A0A2G5T6R9-F1
#
_entry.id   AF-A0A2G5T6R9-F1
#
_cell.length_a   1.000
_cell.length_b   1.000
_cell.length_c   1.000
_cell.angle_alpha   90.00
_cell.angle_beta   90.00
_cell.angle_gamma   90.00
#
_symmetry.space_group_name_H-M   'P 1'
#
loop_
_entity.id
_entity.type
_entity.pdbx_description
1 polymer ?
#
loop_
_entity_poly.entity_id
_entity_poly.type
_entity_poly.pdbx_seq_one_letter_code
_entity_poly.pdbx_strand_id
1 'polypeptide(L)'
;MGLKNSKDSKNSKHASQLKKGAYPGTPTADGSENELFQKVLHEQNVKNAKQLEIVKAERKRKQERFEAELRKMKEESRKRIEVLLKCIMARHRFEEQEQNWKDWILGCRQNIVQLLRRWADFAEEHEDWRRIEKIEHQEFLRELSYLSGCVMITYNAMQYDFEYLEEIEEKFPAASFVKVLKKCIADCGQLLLDIYSSIQNLKVEKSNLESLRKKFEKLRPDLIFSTSQLRRICMESDFEKDYENIKFPSIPQTTPHEL
;
A
#
# COMPACT_ATOMS: atom_id res chain seq x y z
N MET A 1 5.35 22.44 -48.75
CA MET A 1 5.54 21.14 -49.42
C MET A 1 4.31 20.30 -49.09
N GLY A 2 3.43 19.81 -49.96
CA GLY A 2 3.12 19.84 -51.39
C GLY A 2 1.71 19.19 -51.47
N LEU A 3 0.72 19.76 -52.18
CA LEU A 3 0.25 19.30 -53.50
C LEU A 3 0.00 17.77 -53.54
N LYS A 4 -1.11 17.20 -54.04
CA LYS A 4 -2.08 17.63 -55.06
C LYS A 4 -3.22 16.60 -55.12
N ASN A 5 -4.34 17.04 -55.69
CA ASN A 5 -5.46 16.27 -56.23
C ASN A 5 -5.08 15.00 -57.00
N SER A 6 -5.98 14.00 -57.05
CA SER A 6 -6.27 13.34 -58.32
C SER A 6 -7.72 12.85 -58.41
N LYS A 7 -8.44 13.45 -59.36
CA LYS A 7 -9.60 12.88 -60.04
C LYS A 7 -9.06 11.88 -61.05
N ASP A 8 -9.65 10.69 -61.11
CA ASP A 8 -9.69 9.82 -62.29
C ASP A 8 -10.84 8.82 -62.06
N SER A 9 -11.55 8.28 -63.03
CA SER A 9 -11.79 8.60 -64.44
C SER A 9 -12.73 7.49 -64.92
N LYS A 10 -13.91 7.90 -65.40
CA LYS A 10 -14.56 7.43 -66.64
C LYS A 10 -14.88 5.94 -66.87
N ASN A 11 -16.04 5.83 -67.54
CA ASN A 11 -16.40 4.89 -68.61
C ASN A 11 -16.87 3.49 -68.22
N SER A 12 -18.16 3.27 -68.47
CA SER A 12 -18.52 2.34 -69.53
C SER A 12 -19.79 2.80 -70.24
N LYS A 13 -19.61 3.37 -71.43
CA LYS A 13 -20.61 3.43 -72.50
C LYS A 13 -20.10 2.49 -73.60
N HIS A 14 -20.85 1.44 -73.91
CA HIS A 14 -20.89 0.78 -75.21
C HIS A 14 -22.34 0.27 -75.36
N ALA A 15 -23.19 0.93 -76.13
CA ALA A 15 -23.24 1.02 -77.59
C ALA A 15 -23.86 -0.21 -78.25
N SER A 16 -25.05 -0.03 -78.81
CA SER A 16 -25.40 -0.61 -80.11
C SER A 16 -26.60 0.13 -80.69
N GLN A 17 -26.31 0.88 -81.75
CA GLN A 17 -27.26 1.41 -82.73
C GLN A 17 -28.10 0.26 -83.33
N LEU A 18 -29.35 0.53 -83.73
CA LEU A 18 -29.92 0.00 -84.98
C LEU A 18 -31.23 0.74 -85.36
N LYS A 19 -31.12 1.47 -86.47
CA LYS A 19 -32.09 1.76 -87.54
C LYS A 19 -33.39 2.53 -87.25
N LYS A 20 -33.43 3.73 -87.86
CA LYS A 20 -34.63 4.37 -88.42
C LYS A 20 -35.21 3.48 -89.52
N GLY A 21 -36.50 3.15 -89.42
CA GLY A 21 -37.34 2.60 -90.48
C GLY A 21 -38.69 3.33 -90.42
N ALA A 22 -39.18 3.73 -91.60
CA ALA A 22 -40.37 4.56 -91.78
C ALA A 22 -41.67 3.84 -91.38
N TYR A 23 -42.64 4.65 -90.93
CA TYR A 23 -44.02 4.31 -90.52
C TYR A 23 -44.75 3.39 -91.52
N PRO A 24 -45.69 2.56 -91.02
CA PRO A 24 -47.07 3.02 -91.14
C PRO A 24 -47.95 2.65 -89.94
N GLY A 25 -48.89 3.54 -89.65
CA GLY A 25 -50.06 3.24 -88.83
C GLY A 25 -49.80 3.36 -87.34
N THR A 26 -50.32 4.41 -86.75
CA THR A 26 -50.95 4.31 -85.43
C THR A 26 -51.99 3.18 -85.47
N PRO A 27 -51.87 2.09 -84.70
CA PRO A 27 -52.98 1.70 -83.87
C PRO A 27 -52.97 2.67 -82.70
N THR A 28 -54.06 3.40 -82.56
CA THR A 28 -54.45 4.03 -81.30
C THR A 28 -54.36 2.98 -80.20
N ALA A 29 -53.23 2.93 -79.50
CA ALA A 29 -53.15 2.31 -78.18
C ALA A 29 -53.92 3.26 -77.26
N ASP A 30 -55.10 2.79 -76.92
CA ASP A 30 -56.10 3.37 -76.04
C ASP A 30 -55.44 4.20 -74.92
N GLY A 31 -55.83 5.47 -74.76
CA GLY A 31 -55.33 6.32 -73.66
C GLY A 31 -55.47 5.65 -72.29
N SER A 32 -56.41 4.71 -72.20
CA SER A 32 -56.63 3.74 -71.13
C SER A 32 -55.42 2.88 -70.75
N GLU A 33 -54.66 2.27 -71.69
CA GLU A 33 -53.58 1.33 -71.37
C GLU A 33 -52.33 2.02 -70.80
N ASN A 34 -52.02 3.22 -71.33
CA ASN A 34 -50.92 4.05 -70.83
C ASN A 34 -51.26 4.63 -69.44
N GLU A 35 -52.51 5.01 -69.21
CA GLU A 35 -52.98 5.44 -67.89
C GLU A 35 -52.97 4.29 -66.86
N LEU A 36 -53.36 3.08 -67.26
CA LEU A 36 -53.28 1.87 -66.43
C LEU A 36 -51.83 1.53 -66.04
N PHE A 37 -50.89 1.58 -66.98
CA PHE A 37 -49.47 1.36 -66.68
C PHE A 37 -48.91 2.42 -65.72
N GLN A 38 -49.23 3.70 -65.94
CA GLN A 38 -48.82 4.79 -65.05
C GLN A 38 -49.42 4.65 -63.65
N LYS A 39 -50.67 4.20 -63.55
CA LYS A 39 -51.34 3.95 -62.26
C LYS A 39 -50.68 2.80 -61.50
N VAL A 40 -50.40 1.67 -62.17
CA VAL A 40 -49.70 0.52 -61.56
C VAL A 40 -48.27 0.89 -61.15
N LEU A 41 -47.55 1.66 -61.97
CA LEU A 41 -46.22 2.16 -61.64
C LEU A 41 -46.24 3.10 -60.43
N HIS A 42 -47.24 3.99 -60.35
CA HIS A 42 -47.43 4.87 -59.21
C HIS A 42 -47.74 4.08 -57.92
N GLU A 43 -48.65 3.11 -57.98
CA GLU A 43 -48.97 2.23 -56.86
C GLU A 43 -47.75 1.42 -56.39
N GLN A 44 -46.94 0.91 -57.32
CA GLN A 44 -45.69 0.19 -57.00
C GLN A 44 -44.64 1.12 -56.37
N ASN A 45 -44.51 2.36 -56.87
CA ASN A 45 -43.61 3.35 -56.30
C ASN A 45 -44.04 3.77 -54.89
N VAL A 46 -45.35 3.92 -54.64
CA VAL A 46 -45.88 4.20 -53.30
C VAL A 46 -45.62 3.02 -52.35
N LYS A 47 -45.82 1.77 -52.80
CA LYS A 47 -45.50 0.58 -52.00
C LYS A 47 -44.01 0.47 -51.69
N ASN A 48 -43.15 0.69 -52.68
CA ASN A 48 -41.69 0.69 -52.49
C ASN A 48 -41.22 1.82 -51.56
N ALA A 49 -41.80 3.01 -51.68
CA ALA A 49 -41.50 4.14 -50.81
C ALA A 49 -41.85 3.82 -49.34
N LYS A 50 -43.03 3.25 -49.09
CA LYS A 50 -43.44 2.79 -47.76
C LYS A 50 -42.51 1.71 -47.21
N GLN A 51 -42.13 0.72 -48.04
CA GLN A 51 -41.20 -0.33 -47.63
C GLN A 51 -39.80 0.23 -47.31
N LEU A 52 -39.32 1.19 -48.09
CA LEU A 52 -38.05 1.89 -47.84
C LEU A 52 -38.10 2.70 -46.55
N GLU A 53 -39.22 3.35 -46.22
CA GLU A 53 -39.39 4.05 -44.95
C GLU A 53 -39.35 3.10 -43.75
N ILE A 54 -40.03 1.95 -43.84
CA ILE A 54 -40.00 0.92 -42.80
C ILE A 54 -38.57 0.41 -42.57
N VAL A 55 -37.86 0.06 -43.65
CA VAL A 55 -36.47 -0.41 -43.57
C VAL A 55 -35.54 0.68 -43.01
N LYS A 56 -35.73 1.95 -43.39
CA LYS A 56 -34.96 3.08 -42.82
C LYS A 56 -35.23 3.23 -41.32
N ALA A 57 -36.50 3.13 -40.90
CA ALA A 57 -36.88 3.20 -39.50
C ALA A 57 -36.30 2.04 -38.68
N GLU A 58 -36.31 0.81 -39.21
CA GLU A 58 -35.70 -0.36 -38.57
C GLU A 58 -34.18 -0.23 -38.44
N ARG A 59 -33.49 0.25 -39.49
CA ARG A 59 -32.05 0.53 -39.44
C ARG A 59 -31.72 1.56 -38.36
N LYS A 60 -32.51 2.64 -38.27
CA LYS A 60 -32.34 3.67 -37.25
C LYS A 60 -32.52 3.08 -35.84
N ARG A 61 -33.59 2.31 -35.61
CA ARG A 61 -33.83 1.63 -34.31
C ARG A 61 -32.74 0.61 -33.95
N LYS A 62 -32.15 -0.06 -34.93
CA LYS A 62 -31.05 -1.00 -34.71
C LYS A 62 -29.76 -0.26 -34.34
N GLN A 63 -29.48 0.84 -35.03
CA GLN A 63 -28.33 1.70 -34.75
C GLN A 63 -28.41 2.32 -33.34
N GLU A 64 -29.58 2.86 -32.96
CA GLU A 64 -29.80 3.46 -31.63
C GLU A 64 -29.59 2.44 -30.50
N ARG A 65 -30.05 1.19 -30.70
CA ARG A 65 -29.83 0.09 -29.75
C ARG A 65 -28.35 -0.26 -29.60
N PHE A 66 -27.63 -0.42 -30.70
CA PHE A 66 -26.19 -0.70 -30.64
C PHE A 66 -25.40 0.45 -30.01
N GLU A 67 -25.75 1.70 -30.28
CA GLU A 67 -25.11 2.86 -29.65
C GLU A 67 -25.40 2.94 -28.15
N ALA A 68 -26.60 2.54 -27.72
CA ALA A 68 -26.93 2.42 -26.30
C ALA A 68 -26.15 1.28 -25.62
N GLU A 69 -26.05 0.12 -26.26
CA GLU A 69 -25.24 -1.01 -25.78
C GLU A 69 -23.76 -0.66 -25.69
N LEU A 70 -23.20 0.02 -26.71
CA LEU A 70 -21.82 0.46 -26.71
C LEU A 70 -21.56 1.49 -25.60
N ARG A 71 -22.49 2.42 -25.37
CA ARG A 71 -22.40 3.36 -24.24
C ARG A 71 -22.42 2.63 -22.90
N LYS A 72 -23.32 1.66 -22.72
CA LYS A 72 -23.40 0.84 -21.51
C LYS A 72 -22.11 0.04 -21.29
N MET A 73 -21.57 -0.59 -22.33
CA MET A 73 -20.32 -1.35 -22.26
C MET A 73 -19.13 -0.45 -21.88
N LYS A 74 -19.04 0.75 -22.46
CA LYS A 74 -18.01 1.74 -22.11
C LYS A 74 -18.13 2.17 -20.65
N GLU A 75 -19.35 2.42 -20.18
CA GLU A 75 -19.60 2.81 -18.79
C GLU A 75 -19.21 1.70 -17.80
N GLU A 76 -19.61 0.45 -18.08
CA GLU A 76 -19.23 -0.71 -17.27
C GLU A 76 -17.71 -0.93 -17.27
N SER A 77 -17.06 -0.76 -18.43
CA SER A 77 -15.60 -0.83 -18.54
C SER A 77 -14.93 0.26 -17.71
N ARG A 78 -15.44 1.50 -17.75
CA ARG A 78 -14.93 2.61 -16.95
C ARG A 78 -15.04 2.32 -15.46
N LYS A 79 -16.19 1.83 -15.00
CA LYS A 79 -16.41 1.43 -13.60
C LYS A 79 -15.44 0.32 -13.16
N ARG A 80 -15.23 -0.70 -14.00
CA ARG A 80 -14.26 -1.78 -13.70
C ARG A 80 -12.84 -1.26 -13.57
N ILE A 81 -12.41 -0.38 -14.47
CA ILE A 81 -11.08 0.24 -14.42
C ILE A 81 -10.96 1.12 -13.17
N GLU A 82 -11.99 1.90 -12.84
CA GLU A 82 -11.99 2.74 -11.64
C GLU A 82 -11.83 1.92 -10.36
N VAL A 83 -12.56 0.80 -10.23
CA VAL A 83 -12.42 -0.12 -9.09
C VAL A 83 -11.02 -0.70 -9.04
N LEU A 84 -10.47 -1.17 -10.17
CA LEU A 84 -9.11 -1.69 -10.23
C LEU A 84 -8.07 -0.65 -9.77
N LEU A 85 -8.19 0.59 -10.24
CA LEU A 85 -7.31 1.69 -9.83
C LEU A 85 -7.42 1.96 -8.33
N LYS A 86 -8.64 1.96 -7.77
CA LYS A 86 -8.84 2.10 -6.31
C LYS A 86 -8.16 0.98 -5.53
N CYS A 87 -8.24 -0.27 -6.01
CA CYS A 87 -7.55 -1.40 -5.40
C CYS A 87 -6.02 -1.26 -5.46
N ILE A 88 -5.46 -0.83 -6.60
CA ILE A 88 -4.02 -0.59 -6.76
C ILE A 88 -3.55 0.53 -5.80
N MET A 89 -4.28 1.64 -5.73
CA MET A 89 -3.96 2.74 -4.83
C MET A 89 -4.02 2.32 -3.36
N ALA A 90 -5.04 1.53 -2.98
CA ALA A 90 -5.15 0.99 -1.63
C ALA A 90 -3.94 0.12 -1.28
N ARG A 91 -3.54 -0.79 -2.19
CA ARG A 91 -2.37 -1.64 -2.01
C ARG A 91 -1.09 -0.81 -1.81
N HIS A 92 -0.85 0.19 -2.65
CA HIS A 92 0.33 1.07 -2.51
C HIS A 92 0.34 1.77 -1.15
N ARG A 93 -0.81 2.27 -0.67
CA ARG A 93 -0.90 2.89 0.67
C ARG A 93 -0.57 1.90 1.78
N PHE A 94 -1.03 0.66 1.68
CA PHE A 94 -0.67 -0.38 2.65
C PHE A 94 0.83 -0.67 2.66
N GLU A 95 1.46 -0.77 1.49
CA GLU A 95 2.90 -0.99 1.35
C GLU A 95 3.72 0.17 1.94
N GLU A 96 3.29 1.41 1.70
CA GLU A 96 3.90 2.61 2.28
C GLU A 96 3.78 2.65 3.81
N GLN A 97 2.59 2.35 4.35
CA GLN A 97 2.41 2.28 5.80
C GLN A 97 3.24 1.15 6.43
N GLU A 98 3.32 -0.02 5.79
CA GLU A 98 4.18 -1.10 6.25
C GLU A 98 5.65 -0.69 6.26
N GLN A 99 6.11 0.09 5.27
CA GLN A 99 7.47 0.62 5.24
C GLN A 99 7.72 1.62 6.38
N ASN A 100 6.80 2.53 6.64
CA ASN A 100 6.91 3.45 7.79
C ASN A 100 7.07 2.70 9.10
N TRP A 101 6.31 1.62 9.30
CA TRP A 101 6.45 0.76 10.47
C TRP A 101 7.79 0.01 10.51
N LYS A 102 8.30 -0.47 9.37
CA LYS A 102 9.63 -1.08 9.29
C LYS A 102 10.72 -0.10 9.73
N ASP A 103 10.63 1.14 9.24
CA ASP A 103 11.61 2.18 9.53
C ASP A 103 11.53 2.62 11.00
N TRP A 104 10.33 2.75 11.56
CA TRP A 104 10.13 3.05 12.97
C TRP A 104 10.70 1.94 13.88
N ILE A 105 10.37 0.67 13.60
CA ILE A 105 10.92 -0.50 14.32
C ILE A 105 12.45 -0.51 14.24
N LEU A 106 13.01 -0.18 13.07
CA LEU A 106 14.45 -0.09 12.90
C LEU A 106 15.04 1.03 13.77
N GLY A 107 14.36 2.17 13.89
CA GLY A 107 14.73 3.25 14.80
C GLY A 107 14.79 2.79 16.27
N CYS A 108 13.76 2.09 16.76
CA CYS A 108 13.78 1.54 18.12
C CYS A 108 14.96 0.57 18.33
N ARG A 109 15.22 -0.32 17.36
CA ARG A 109 16.35 -1.25 17.40
C ARG A 109 17.70 -0.53 17.40
N GLN A 110 17.82 0.58 16.69
CA GLN A 110 19.05 1.37 16.63
C GLN A 110 19.43 1.95 18.00
N ASN A 111 18.45 2.33 18.84
CA ASN A 111 18.72 2.77 20.21
C ASN A 111 19.45 1.67 21.01
N ILE A 112 19.00 0.41 20.88
CA ILE A 112 19.65 -0.74 21.52
C ILE A 112 21.05 -0.97 20.93
N VAL A 113 21.19 -0.93 19.61
CA VAL A 113 22.49 -1.11 18.95
C VAL A 113 23.50 -0.07 19.41
N GLN A 114 23.10 1.20 19.54
CA GLN A 114 23.97 2.26 20.01
C GLN A 114 24.44 2.01 21.45
N LEU A 115 23.53 1.63 22.35
CA LEU A 115 23.88 1.27 23.73
C LEU A 115 24.85 0.07 23.78
N LEU A 116 24.59 -0.97 23.00
CA LEU A 116 25.47 -2.16 22.95
C LEU A 116 26.86 -1.84 22.42
N ARG A 117 27.00 -0.88 21.49
CA ARG A 117 28.32 -0.38 21.07
C ARG A 117 29.05 0.29 22.22
N ARG A 118 28.37 1.17 22.98
CA ARG A 118 28.97 1.81 24.16
C ARG A 118 29.38 0.81 25.23
N TRP A 119 28.58 -0.24 25.42
CA TRP A 119 28.93 -1.34 26.30
C TRP A 119 30.18 -2.10 25.80
N ALA A 120 30.28 -2.36 24.49
CA ALA A 120 31.43 -3.04 23.92
C ALA A 120 32.73 -2.22 24.12
N ASP A 121 32.68 -0.92 23.82
CA ASP A 121 33.81 0.00 24.04
C ASP A 121 34.24 -0.02 25.53
N PHE A 122 33.27 0.12 26.45
CA PHE A 122 33.51 0.06 27.89
C PHE A 122 34.09 -1.29 28.33
N ALA A 123 33.56 -2.41 27.82
CA ALA A 123 34.01 -3.74 28.20
C ALA A 123 35.43 -4.05 27.71
N GLU A 124 35.83 -3.50 26.56
CA GLU A 124 37.18 -3.63 26.01
C GLU A 124 38.19 -2.82 26.83
N GLU A 125 37.88 -1.58 27.18
CA GLU A 125 38.74 -0.70 27.98
C GLU A 125 38.96 -1.25 29.41
N HIS A 126 37.97 -1.96 29.95
CA HIS A 126 37.95 -2.44 31.34
C HIS A 126 38.09 -3.96 31.50
N GLU A 127 38.72 -4.64 30.53
CA GLU A 127 38.92 -6.10 30.59
C GLU A 127 39.79 -6.53 31.79
N ASP A 128 40.83 -5.74 32.13
CA ASP A 128 41.71 -6.00 33.28
C ASP A 128 41.21 -5.33 34.58
N TRP A 129 40.27 -5.99 35.24
CA TRP A 129 39.69 -5.51 36.50
C TRP A 129 40.72 -5.22 37.61
N ARG A 130 41.89 -5.88 37.60
CA ARG A 130 42.92 -5.66 38.63
C ARG A 130 43.60 -4.29 38.48
N ARG A 131 43.63 -3.76 37.25
CA ARG A 131 44.14 -2.42 36.95
C ARG A 131 43.18 -1.34 37.45
N ILE A 132 41.89 -1.58 37.26
CA ILE A 132 40.79 -0.70 37.74
C ILE A 132 40.86 -0.50 39.25
N GLU A 133 41.02 -1.59 40.01
CA GLU A 133 41.06 -1.54 41.48
C GLU A 133 42.27 -0.74 42.01
N LYS A 134 43.40 -0.73 41.29
CA LYS A 134 44.68 -0.22 41.79
C LYS A 134 45.04 1.18 41.33
N ILE A 135 44.62 1.60 40.13
CA ILE A 135 45.16 2.81 39.47
C ILE A 135 44.05 3.68 38.89
N GLU A 136 43.03 3.06 38.28
CA GLU A 136 42.06 3.76 37.42
C GLU A 136 40.67 3.87 38.04
N HIS A 137 40.54 3.69 39.36
CA HIS A 137 39.25 3.60 40.03
C HIS A 137 38.32 4.80 39.76
N GLN A 138 38.85 6.04 39.79
CA GLN A 138 38.06 7.24 39.50
C GLN A 138 37.63 7.34 38.04
N GLU A 139 38.51 6.97 37.11
CA GLU A 139 38.25 6.94 35.67
C GLU A 139 37.17 5.92 35.32
N PHE A 140 37.28 4.73 35.90
CA PHE A 140 36.26 3.69 35.81
C PHE A 140 34.90 4.17 36.34
N LEU A 141 34.83 4.81 37.51
CA LEU A 141 33.56 5.31 38.05
C LEU A 141 32.93 6.39 37.16
N ARG A 142 33.74 7.23 36.53
CA ARG A 142 33.28 8.26 35.57
C ARG A 142 32.68 7.60 34.33
N GLU A 143 33.35 6.61 33.76
CA GLU A 143 32.87 5.90 32.57
C GLU A 143 31.67 5.01 32.87
N LEU A 144 31.63 4.39 34.05
CA LEU A 144 30.47 3.66 34.53
C LEU A 144 29.26 4.59 34.70
N SER A 145 29.47 5.80 35.21
CA SER A 145 28.42 6.83 35.30
C SER A 145 27.94 7.27 33.93
N TYR A 146 28.86 7.44 32.97
CA TYR A 146 28.51 7.75 31.57
C TYR A 146 27.68 6.63 30.94
N LEU A 147 28.11 5.37 31.08
CA LEU A 147 27.37 4.20 30.62
C LEU A 147 25.97 4.14 31.26
N SER A 148 25.87 4.39 32.57
CA SER A 148 24.59 4.48 33.27
C SER A 148 23.68 5.54 32.65
N GLY A 149 24.23 6.69 32.27
CA GLY A 149 23.50 7.74 31.55
C GLY A 149 23.00 7.26 30.19
N CYS A 150 23.83 6.55 29.41
CA CYS A 150 23.42 5.96 28.13
C CYS A 150 22.28 4.93 28.29
N VAL A 151 22.32 4.10 29.33
CA VAL A 151 21.24 3.15 29.65
C VAL A 151 19.94 3.90 29.90
N MET A 152 19.97 4.98 30.69
CA MET A 152 18.76 5.76 30.99
C MET A 152 18.23 6.54 29.78
N ILE A 153 19.10 7.07 28.93
CA ILE A 153 18.69 7.70 27.66
C ILE A 153 17.95 6.68 26.80
N THR A 154 18.49 5.46 26.69
CA THR A 154 17.86 4.37 25.92
C THR A 154 16.53 3.95 26.53
N TYR A 155 16.45 3.85 27.86
CA TYR A 155 15.21 3.54 28.58
C TYR A 155 14.13 4.60 28.34
N ASN A 156 14.47 5.89 28.42
CA ASN A 156 13.53 6.98 28.18
C ASN A 156 13.04 6.98 26.72
N ALA A 157 13.90 6.66 25.76
CA ALA A 157 13.50 6.50 24.36
C ALA A 157 12.48 5.35 24.20
N MET A 158 12.71 4.21 24.85
CA MET A 158 11.77 3.09 24.86
C MET A 158 10.44 3.46 25.53
N GLN A 159 10.48 4.24 26.59
CA GLN A 159 9.27 4.74 27.26
C GLN A 159 8.45 5.61 26.31
N TYR A 160 9.10 6.56 25.62
CA TYR A 160 8.44 7.42 24.64
C TYR A 160 7.81 6.60 23.50
N ASP A 161 8.55 5.62 22.96
CA ASP A 161 8.05 4.72 21.93
C ASP A 161 6.85 3.89 22.43
N PHE A 162 6.87 3.48 23.71
CA PHE A 162 5.76 2.76 24.32
C PHE A 162 4.50 3.64 24.44
N GLU A 163 4.64 4.86 24.98
CA GLU A 163 3.55 5.83 25.11
C GLU A 163 2.93 6.15 23.74
N TYR A 164 3.76 6.31 22.71
CA TYR A 164 3.30 6.49 21.34
C TYR A 164 2.45 5.29 20.84
N LEU A 165 2.85 4.06 21.17
CA LEU A 165 2.05 2.87 20.82
C LEU A 165 0.75 2.79 21.63
N GLU A 166 0.69 3.30 22.86
CA GLU A 166 -0.55 3.38 23.63
C GLU A 166 -1.57 4.27 22.92
N GLU A 167 -1.14 5.45 22.44
CA GLU A 167 -2.03 6.33 21.67
C GLU A 167 -2.56 5.67 20.39
N ILE A 168 -1.75 4.82 19.74
CA ILE A 168 -2.16 4.10 18.54
C ILE A 168 -3.15 2.99 18.90
N GLU A 169 -2.91 2.25 19.98
CA GLU A 169 -3.81 1.20 20.47
C GLU A 169 -5.19 1.79 20.83
N GLU A 170 -5.22 2.96 21.47
CA GLU A 170 -6.48 3.66 21.80
C GLU A 170 -7.26 4.06 20.53
N LYS A 171 -6.57 4.59 19.51
CA LYS A 171 -7.19 5.01 18.25
C LYS A 171 -7.58 3.83 17.36
N PHE A 172 -6.82 2.74 17.41
CA PHE A 172 -6.99 1.56 16.56
C PHE A 172 -6.88 0.25 17.36
N PRO A 173 -7.87 -0.11 18.21
CA PRO A 173 -7.79 -1.28 19.09
C PRO A 173 -7.64 -2.63 18.37
N ALA A 174 -8.07 -2.69 17.10
CA ALA A 174 -7.94 -3.86 16.24
C ALA A 174 -6.51 -4.08 15.72
N ALA A 175 -5.58 -3.13 15.92
CA ALA A 175 -4.20 -3.23 15.49
C ALA A 175 -3.38 -4.13 16.43
N SER A 176 -3.61 -5.45 16.36
CA SER A 176 -2.98 -6.46 17.22
C SER A 176 -1.44 -6.37 17.27
N PHE A 177 -0.79 -6.03 16.15
CA PHE A 177 0.67 -5.88 16.10
C PHE A 177 1.22 -4.80 17.05
N VAL A 178 0.41 -3.78 17.37
CA VAL A 178 0.78 -2.70 18.30
C VAL A 178 0.95 -3.26 19.71
N LYS A 179 0.06 -4.16 20.13
CA LYS A 179 0.14 -4.84 21.44
C LYS A 179 1.40 -5.68 21.58
N VAL A 180 1.78 -6.39 20.51
CA VAL A 180 3.02 -7.18 20.46
C VAL A 180 4.25 -6.27 20.56
N LEU A 181 4.26 -5.15 19.83
CA LEU A 181 5.35 -4.18 19.91
C LEU A 181 5.46 -3.55 21.30
N LYS A 182 4.34 -3.19 21.92
CA LYS A 182 4.32 -2.71 23.32
C LYS A 182 4.99 -3.70 24.25
N LYS A 183 4.68 -4.98 24.13
CA LYS A 183 5.33 -6.05 24.93
C LYS A 183 6.84 -6.10 24.70
N CYS A 184 7.28 -6.07 23.43
CA CYS A 184 8.70 -6.09 23.09
C CYS A 184 9.44 -4.89 23.73
N ILE A 185 8.85 -3.71 23.65
CA ILE A 185 9.42 -2.47 24.19
C ILE A 185 9.44 -2.49 25.72
N ALA A 186 8.37 -2.96 26.36
CA ALA A 186 8.31 -3.12 27.81
C ALA A 186 9.36 -4.12 28.33
N ASP A 187 9.56 -5.25 27.63
CA ASP A 187 10.58 -6.25 27.97
C ASP A 187 12.00 -5.67 27.85
N CYS A 188 12.28 -4.91 26.79
CA CYS A 188 13.51 -4.16 26.66
C CYS A 188 13.68 -3.14 27.79
N GLY A 189 12.61 -2.40 28.13
CA GLY A 189 12.58 -1.47 29.26
C GLY A 189 12.95 -2.15 30.58
N GLN A 190 12.43 -3.35 30.83
CA GLN A 190 12.72 -4.09 32.06
C GLN A 190 14.19 -4.52 32.11
N LEU A 191 14.74 -5.02 31.01
CA LEU A 191 16.16 -5.36 30.92
C LEU A 191 17.05 -4.13 31.14
N LEU A 192 16.66 -2.96 30.61
CA LEU A 192 17.40 -1.71 30.82
C LEU A 192 17.37 -1.27 32.28
N LEU A 193 16.24 -1.40 32.99
CA LEU A 193 16.18 -1.14 34.43
C LEU A 193 17.05 -2.12 35.22
N ASP A 194 17.00 -3.42 34.88
CA ASP A 194 17.83 -4.42 35.53
C ASP A 194 19.33 -4.11 35.36
N ILE A 195 19.74 -3.68 34.16
CA ILE A 195 21.10 -3.21 33.87
C ILE A 195 21.41 -1.96 34.70
N TYR A 196 20.55 -0.95 34.68
CA TYR A 196 20.73 0.29 35.43
C TYR A 196 20.92 0.03 36.92
N SER A 197 20.02 -0.74 37.54
CA SER A 197 20.12 -1.12 38.96
C SER A 197 21.40 -1.91 39.26
N SER A 198 21.91 -2.68 38.30
CA SER A 198 23.18 -3.39 38.46
C SER A 198 24.38 -2.46 38.45
N ILE A 199 24.34 -1.43 37.60
CA ILE A 199 25.38 -0.40 37.52
C ILE A 199 25.40 0.41 38.82
N GLN A 200 24.24 0.84 39.32
CA GLN A 200 24.13 1.65 40.55
C GLN A 200 24.66 0.92 41.80
N ASN A 201 24.52 -0.39 41.85
CA ASN A 201 24.97 -1.22 42.98
C ASN A 201 26.32 -1.92 42.73
N LEU A 202 27.04 -1.55 41.66
CA LEU A 202 28.23 -2.27 41.23
C LEU A 202 29.39 -2.01 42.20
N LYS A 203 29.88 -3.08 42.83
CA LYS A 203 31.19 -3.08 43.48
C LYS A 203 32.24 -3.57 42.48
N VAL A 204 33.42 -2.96 42.48
CA VAL A 204 34.54 -3.30 41.58
C VAL A 204 35.12 -4.67 41.96
N GLU A 205 34.43 -5.71 41.51
CA GLU A 205 34.78 -7.11 41.69
C GLU A 205 34.51 -7.85 40.38
N LYS A 206 35.39 -8.81 40.03
CA LYS A 206 35.27 -9.57 38.79
C LYS A 206 33.89 -10.20 38.59
N SER A 207 33.32 -10.80 39.64
CA SER A 207 32.00 -11.44 39.61
C SER A 207 30.87 -10.47 39.25
N ASN A 208 30.96 -9.23 39.70
CA ASN A 208 29.94 -8.22 39.47
C ASN A 208 30.00 -7.67 38.04
N LEU A 209 31.21 -7.45 37.51
CA LEU A 209 31.43 -7.08 36.11
C LEU A 209 30.94 -8.19 35.15
N GLU A 210 31.20 -9.45 35.48
CA GLU A 210 30.75 -10.59 34.68
C GLU A 210 29.23 -10.79 34.74
N SER A 211 28.61 -10.48 35.89
CA SER A 211 27.15 -10.41 36.02
C SER A 211 26.54 -9.30 35.16
N LEU A 212 27.17 -8.11 35.14
CA LEU A 212 26.77 -7.00 34.28
C LEU A 212 26.86 -7.36 32.79
N ARG A 213 27.96 -8.01 32.39
CA ARG A 213 28.15 -8.53 31.03
C ARG A 213 27.00 -9.45 30.58
N LYS A 214 26.64 -10.43 31.43
CA LYS A 214 25.52 -11.34 31.15
C LYS A 214 24.17 -10.62 30.99
N LYS A 215 23.98 -9.48 31.65
CA LYS A 215 22.76 -8.67 31.48
C LYS A 215 22.75 -7.94 30.15
N PHE A 216 23.88 -7.36 29.73
CA PHE A 216 24.01 -6.77 28.40
C PHE A 216 23.89 -7.80 27.27
N GLU A 217 24.37 -9.04 27.46
CA GLU A 217 24.20 -10.12 26.47
C GLU A 217 22.73 -10.52 26.25
N LYS A 218 21.88 -10.36 27.28
CA LYS A 218 20.44 -10.60 27.16
C LYS A 218 19.75 -9.50 26.36
N LEU A 219 20.24 -8.26 26.44
CA LEU A 219 19.72 -7.14 25.68
C LEU A 219 20.15 -7.28 24.22
N ARG A 220 19.20 -7.54 23.33
CA ARG A 220 19.48 -7.73 21.91
C ARG A 220 18.46 -6.99 21.04
N PRO A 221 18.87 -6.44 19.88
CA PRO A 221 17.94 -5.70 19.01
C PRO A 221 16.80 -6.57 18.45
N ASP A 222 17.00 -7.89 18.32
CA ASP A 222 15.99 -8.83 17.84
C ASP A 222 14.85 -9.08 18.83
N LEU A 223 14.96 -8.60 20.08
CA LEU A 223 13.87 -8.56 21.05
C LEU A 223 12.71 -7.69 20.57
N ILE A 224 12.99 -6.65 19.78
CA ILE A 224 11.96 -5.87 19.09
C ILE A 224 11.67 -6.56 17.77
N PHE A 225 10.47 -7.11 17.57
CA PHE A 225 10.15 -7.90 16.39
C PHE A 225 10.03 -7.08 15.09
N SER A 226 10.46 -7.69 13.98
CA SER A 226 10.28 -7.14 12.63
C SER A 226 8.83 -7.30 12.18
N THR A 227 8.41 -6.53 11.17
CA THR A 227 7.05 -6.63 10.62
C THR A 227 6.68 -8.05 10.13
N SER A 228 7.65 -8.81 9.60
CA SER A 228 7.44 -10.21 9.23
C SER A 228 7.16 -11.11 10.44
N GLN A 229 7.88 -10.89 11.55
CA GLN A 229 7.64 -11.62 12.81
C GLN A 229 6.31 -11.22 13.44
N LEU A 230 6.00 -9.92 13.47
CA LEU A 230 4.72 -9.41 13.96
C LEU A 230 3.54 -10.02 13.20
N ARG A 231 3.62 -10.06 11.86
CA ARG A 231 2.59 -10.69 11.03
C ARG A 231 2.35 -12.14 11.41
N ARG A 232 3.41 -12.91 11.68
CA ARG A 232 3.31 -14.30 12.09
C ARG A 232 2.64 -14.45 13.46
N ILE A 233 3.13 -13.70 14.46
CA ILE A 233 2.64 -13.77 15.85
C ILE A 233 1.17 -13.35 15.94
N CYS A 234 0.77 -12.31 15.19
CA CYS A 234 -0.62 -11.84 15.19
C CYS A 234 -1.61 -12.82 14.53
N MET A 235 -1.12 -13.88 13.88
CA MET A 235 -1.95 -14.95 13.30
C MET A 235 -2.04 -16.18 14.21
N GLU A 236 -1.35 -16.20 15.36
CA GLU A 236 -1.35 -17.32 16.30
C GLU A 236 -2.62 -17.32 17.17
N SER A 237 -3.13 -18.51 17.49
CA SER A 237 -4.42 -18.68 18.20
C SER A 237 -4.40 -18.27 19.67
N ASP A 238 -3.23 -18.20 20.30
CA ASP A 238 -3.06 -17.88 21.73
C ASP A 238 -2.66 -16.42 22.00
N PHE A 239 -2.78 -15.56 20.98
CA PHE A 239 -2.37 -14.15 21.00
C PHE A 239 -2.83 -13.36 22.26
N GLU A 240 -4.09 -13.50 22.69
CA GLU A 240 -4.65 -12.62 23.73
C GLU A 240 -4.03 -12.83 25.11
N LYS A 241 -3.49 -14.01 25.41
CA LYS A 241 -2.97 -14.33 26.76
C LYS A 241 -1.68 -13.57 27.10
N ASP A 242 -0.84 -13.31 26.11
CA ASP A 242 0.53 -12.81 26.31
C ASP A 242 0.68 -11.30 26.04
N TYR A 243 -0.33 -10.65 25.46
CA TYR A 243 -0.22 -9.29 24.93
C TYR A 243 -1.29 -8.31 25.45
N GLU A 244 -2.11 -8.72 26.43
CA GLU A 244 -3.08 -7.83 27.06
C GLU A 244 -2.52 -7.11 28.30
N ASN A 245 -2.99 -5.88 28.53
CA ASN A 245 -2.70 -5.07 29.72
C ASN A 245 -1.20 -4.87 30.01
N ILE A 246 -0.38 -4.80 28.95
CA ILE A 246 1.05 -4.54 29.07
C ILE A 246 1.25 -3.13 29.60
N LYS A 247 2.11 -3.00 30.62
CA LYS A 247 2.56 -1.72 31.17
C LYS A 247 4.05 -1.59 30.98
N PHE A 248 4.49 -0.37 30.70
CA PHE A 248 5.91 -0.07 30.72
C PHE A 248 6.43 -0.18 32.17
N PRO A 249 7.58 -0.81 32.40
CA PRO A 249 8.13 -0.90 33.74
C PRO A 249 8.45 0.51 34.26
N SER A 250 8.48 0.68 35.57
CA SER A 250 8.72 1.98 36.21
C SER A 250 9.99 1.92 37.04
N ILE A 251 10.72 3.04 37.08
CA ILE A 251 11.86 3.21 37.97
C ILE A 251 11.32 3.09 39.41
N PRO A 252 11.91 2.24 40.27
CA PRO A 252 11.50 2.14 41.66
C PRO A 252 11.57 3.51 42.32
N GLN A 253 10.44 4.02 42.82
CA GLN A 253 10.46 5.26 43.61
C GLN A 253 11.21 4.97 44.91
N THR A 254 12.35 5.60 45.11
CA THR A 254 12.93 5.72 46.46
C THR A 254 11.97 6.55 47.28
N THR A 255 11.18 5.90 48.14
CA THR A 255 10.50 6.59 49.24
C THR A 255 11.55 7.45 49.96
N PRO A 256 11.35 8.77 50.10
CA PRO A 256 12.20 9.57 50.97
C PRO A 256 12.17 8.90 52.33
N HIS A 257 13.32 8.45 52.82
CA HIS A 257 13.45 8.10 54.22
C HIS A 257 12.93 9.30 55.02
N GLU A 258 11.92 9.07 55.85
CA GLU A 258 11.51 10.00 56.90
C GLU A 258 12.78 10.41 57.66
N LEU A 259 13.17 11.67 57.48
CA LEU A 259 14.17 12.37 58.28
C LEU A 259 13.54 12.76 59.63
#